data_AF-A0A355V6V6-F1
#
_entry.id   AF-A0A355V6V6-F1
#
_cell.length_a   1.000
_cell.length_b   1.000
_cell.length_c   1.000
_cell.angle_alpha   90.00
_cell.angle_beta   90.00
_cell.angle_gamma   90.00
#
_symmetry.space_group_name_H-M   'P 1'
#
loop_
_entity.id
_entity.type
_entity.pdbx_description
1 polymer ?
#
loop_
_entity_poly.entity_id
_entity_poly.type
_entity_poly.pdbx_seq_one_letter_code
_entity_poly.pdbx_strand_id
1 'polypeptide(L)'
;MQAIKRRTLAPTSWFATLMLVISGCAYQPPPELVGQDLLRSYFQPGVYAGIEQTRISRDCVVFHPINMNDERHPIVIWGNGTYASPASYRLMLEHWASWGFVVVAAMTPNAGSGREMLECLDDIRNEYSRRESVFFGKVDTTRVAAAGHSQGGGGALMMGRDLRVDTVIAIQPY
;
A
#
# COMPACT_ATOMS: atom_id res chain seq x y z
N MET A 1 31.68 4.88 -94.52
CA MET A 1 32.26 4.21 -93.34
C MET A 1 31.52 4.69 -92.10
N GLN A 2 30.60 3.87 -91.55
CA GLN A 2 30.44 3.58 -90.12
C GLN A 2 29.23 2.65 -89.95
N ALA A 3 29.41 1.64 -89.10
CA ALA A 3 28.71 0.37 -89.15
C ALA A 3 27.33 0.38 -88.45
N ILE A 4 26.35 -0.24 -89.11
CA ILE A 4 25.08 -0.67 -88.51
C ILE A 4 25.38 -1.87 -87.60
N LYS A 5 25.23 -1.70 -86.27
CA LYS A 5 25.16 -2.80 -85.32
C LYS A 5 23.75 -2.86 -84.73
N ARG A 6 22.99 -3.89 -85.15
CA ARG A 6 21.78 -4.36 -84.46
C ARG A 6 22.16 -4.99 -83.13
N ARG A 7 21.49 -4.61 -82.04
CA ARG A 7 21.42 -5.36 -80.76
C ARG A 7 20.02 -5.15 -80.19
N THR A 8 19.13 -6.13 -80.41
CA THR A 8 18.65 -7.13 -79.42
C THR A 8 17.87 -6.49 -78.26
N LEU A 9 16.54 -6.60 -78.36
CA LEU A 9 15.56 -6.28 -77.32
C LEU A 9 15.79 -7.18 -76.09
N ALA A 10 15.97 -6.57 -74.91
CA ALA A 10 15.84 -7.25 -73.63
C ALA A 10 14.39 -7.09 -73.13
N PRO A 11 13.79 -8.09 -72.49
CA PRO A 11 12.43 -7.98 -71.97
C PRO A 11 12.48 -7.15 -70.69
N THR A 12 11.90 -5.95 -70.72
CA THR A 12 11.64 -5.20 -69.49
C THR A 12 10.41 -5.79 -68.82
N SER A 13 10.65 -6.72 -67.88
CA SER A 13 9.64 -7.20 -66.94
C SER A 13 9.24 -6.04 -66.01
N TRP A 14 7.98 -5.62 -66.11
CA TRP A 14 7.38 -4.67 -65.18
C TRP A 14 7.10 -5.40 -63.86
N PHE A 15 8.00 -5.29 -62.88
CA PHE A 15 7.65 -5.62 -61.50
C PHE A 15 6.88 -4.43 -60.91
N ALA A 16 5.55 -4.48 -60.98
CA ALA A 16 4.71 -3.64 -60.15
C ALA A 16 4.89 -4.12 -58.69
N THR A 17 5.69 -3.40 -57.90
CA THR A 17 5.76 -3.63 -56.46
C THR A 17 4.42 -3.20 -55.86
N LEU A 18 3.55 -4.17 -55.57
CA LEU A 18 2.34 -3.93 -54.80
C LEU A 18 2.79 -3.61 -53.37
N MET A 19 2.90 -2.32 -53.03
CA MET A 19 3.03 -1.92 -51.62
C MET A 19 1.71 -2.23 -50.92
N LEU A 20 1.65 -3.37 -50.24
CA LEU A 20 0.60 -3.66 -49.29
C LEU A 20 0.78 -2.69 -48.12
N VAL A 21 0.02 -1.59 -48.11
CA VAL A 21 -0.11 -0.75 -46.92
C VAL A 21 -0.99 -1.54 -45.96
N ILE A 22 -0.35 -2.38 -45.16
CA ILE A 22 -0.99 -2.93 -43.97
C ILE A 22 -1.17 -1.72 -43.06
N SER A 23 -2.35 -1.11 -43.06
CA SER A 23 -2.77 -0.26 -41.96
C SER A 23 -2.84 -1.16 -40.74
N GLY A 24 -1.69 -1.33 -40.07
CA GLY A 24 -1.67 -1.81 -38.72
C GLY A 24 -2.48 -0.80 -37.93
N CYS A 25 -3.61 -1.23 -37.38
CA CYS A 25 -4.17 -0.52 -36.24
C CYS A 25 -3.06 -0.50 -35.20
N ALA A 26 -2.35 0.63 -35.08
CA ALA A 26 -1.41 0.81 -34.01
C ALA A 26 -2.23 0.67 -32.73
N TYR A 27 -1.96 -0.37 -31.94
CA TYR A 27 -2.53 -0.50 -30.62
C TYR A 27 -2.12 0.73 -29.83
N GLN A 28 -3.04 1.67 -29.65
CA GLN A 28 -2.84 2.77 -28.73
C GLN A 28 -3.24 2.24 -27.36
N PRO A 29 -2.31 2.16 -26.39
CA PRO A 29 -2.72 1.86 -25.03
C PRO A 29 -3.75 2.92 -24.61
N PRO A 30 -4.77 2.53 -23.81
CA PRO A 30 -5.74 3.49 -23.32
C PRO A 30 -5.01 4.66 -22.66
N PRO A 31 -5.50 5.91 -22.81
CA PRO A 31 -4.87 7.06 -22.20
C PRO A 31 -4.69 6.80 -20.71
N GLU A 32 -3.47 6.99 -20.24
CA GLU A 32 -3.14 6.86 -18.83
C GLU A 32 -3.98 7.89 -18.06
N LEU A 33 -4.97 7.39 -17.30
CA LEU A 33 -5.84 8.28 -16.53
C LEU A 33 -4.96 8.98 -15.49
N VAL A 34 -5.17 10.28 -15.30
CA VAL A 34 -4.44 11.07 -14.30
C VAL A 34 -4.50 10.35 -12.95
N GLY A 35 -3.34 10.02 -12.40
CA GLY A 35 -3.23 9.31 -11.11
C GLY A 35 -3.14 7.77 -11.20
N GLN A 36 -3.13 7.16 -12.39
CA GLN A 36 -2.89 5.70 -12.49
C GLN A 36 -1.55 5.29 -11.88
N ASP A 37 -0.48 6.06 -12.10
CA ASP A 37 0.82 5.77 -11.50
C ASP A 37 0.81 5.89 -9.98
N LEU A 38 0.06 6.87 -9.45
CA LEU A 38 -0.16 7.00 -8.02
C LEU A 38 -0.95 5.80 -7.46
N LEU A 39 -2.01 5.37 -8.15
CA LEU A 39 -2.79 4.20 -7.74
C LEU A 39 -1.96 2.92 -7.78
N ARG A 40 -1.13 2.75 -8.82
CA ARG A 40 -0.20 1.63 -8.94
C ARG A 40 0.85 1.64 -7.84
N SER A 41 1.30 2.82 -7.41
CA SER A 41 2.33 2.93 -6.36
C SER A 41 1.84 2.35 -5.04
N TYR A 42 0.56 2.51 -4.68
CA TYR A 42 -0.01 1.93 -3.45
C TYR A 42 0.04 0.39 -3.38
N PHE A 43 0.30 -0.31 -4.48
CA PHE A 43 0.52 -1.76 -4.45
C PHE A 43 1.98 -2.15 -4.19
N GLN A 44 2.90 -1.18 -4.18
CA GLN A 44 4.31 -1.37 -3.86
C GLN A 44 4.58 -1.00 -2.39
N PRO A 45 5.64 -1.54 -1.76
CA PRO A 45 6.11 -1.01 -0.49
C PRO A 45 6.37 0.50 -0.58
N GLY A 46 6.09 1.21 0.50
CA GLY A 46 6.34 2.65 0.59
C GLY A 46 7.83 2.98 0.74
N VAL A 47 8.11 4.25 1.01
CA VAL A 47 9.47 4.80 1.03
C VAL A 47 10.34 4.28 2.19
N TYR A 48 9.73 3.72 3.24
CA TYR A 48 10.45 3.12 4.36
C TYR A 48 10.73 1.65 4.09
N ALA A 49 11.93 1.35 3.60
CA ALA A 49 12.32 0.01 3.16
C ALA A 49 12.46 -1.01 4.31
N GLY A 50 12.71 -0.56 5.53
CA GLY A 50 12.92 -1.42 6.69
C GLY A 50 11.80 -1.27 7.71
N ILE A 51 11.15 -2.37 8.07
CA ILE A 51 10.07 -2.44 9.07
C ILE A 51 10.52 -3.29 10.24
N GLU A 52 10.23 -2.81 11.45
CA GLU A 52 10.47 -3.53 12.69
C GLU A 52 9.14 -3.79 13.41
N GLN A 53 9.12 -4.89 14.17
CA GLN A 53 8.00 -5.28 15.01
C GLN A 53 8.41 -5.14 16.48
N THR A 54 7.79 -4.18 17.19
CA THR A 54 8.06 -3.92 18.61
C THR A 54 6.83 -4.24 19.45
N ARG A 55 7.01 -5.05 20.50
CA ARG A 55 5.95 -5.33 21.48
C ARG A 55 6.00 -4.26 22.57
N ILE A 56 4.95 -3.43 22.65
CA ILE A 56 4.87 -2.32 23.62
C ILE A 56 4.13 -2.71 24.90
N SER A 57 3.31 -3.76 24.84
CA SER A 57 2.67 -4.36 26.01
C SER A 57 2.41 -5.85 25.75
N ARG A 58 1.88 -6.57 26.74
CA ARG A 58 1.51 -7.98 26.57
C ARG A 58 0.51 -8.16 25.41
N ASP A 59 -0.38 -7.19 25.23
CA ASP A 59 -1.56 -7.30 24.38
C ASP A 59 -1.47 -6.46 23.10
N CYS A 60 -0.37 -5.71 22.89
CA CYS A 60 -0.20 -4.84 21.73
C CYS A 60 1.16 -5.02 21.06
N VAL A 61 1.16 -5.10 19.73
CA VAL A 61 2.36 -5.15 18.91
C VAL A 61 2.32 -4.08 17.83
N VAL A 62 3.47 -3.46 17.57
CA VAL A 62 3.61 -2.31 16.67
C VAL A 62 4.48 -2.69 15.49
N PHE A 63 4.00 -2.40 14.28
CA PHE A 63 4.79 -2.42 13.05
C PHE A 63 5.12 -0.97 12.69
N HIS A 64 6.41 -0.66 12.53
CA HIS A 64 6.87 0.71 12.28
C HIS A 64 8.13 0.73 11.42
N PRO A 65 8.42 1.86 10.73
CA PRO A 65 9.71 2.06 10.11
C PRO A 65 10.88 1.87 11.09
N ILE A 66 12.00 1.29 10.64
CA ILE A 66 13.24 1.22 11.43
C ILE A 66 13.80 2.62 11.70
N ASN A 67 13.69 3.52 10.70
CA ASN A 67 14.11 4.91 10.84
C ASN A 67 12.88 5.82 10.90
N MET A 68 12.71 6.51 12.03
CA MET A 68 11.56 7.37 12.34
C MET A 68 12.01 8.77 12.80
N ASN A 69 13.10 9.29 12.21
CA ASN A 69 13.72 10.54 12.65
C ASN A 69 13.36 11.75 11.77
N ASP A 70 12.62 11.52 10.70
CA ASP A 70 12.26 12.51 9.67
C ASP A 70 10.97 13.27 10.00
N GLU A 71 9.91 12.56 10.41
CA GLU A 71 8.65 13.17 10.81
C GLU A 71 7.91 12.39 11.90
N ARG A 72 6.79 12.95 12.37
CA ARG A 72 5.89 12.21 13.25
C ARG A 72 4.92 11.36 12.44
N HIS A 73 4.86 10.09 12.80
CA HIS A 73 4.14 9.08 12.06
C HIS A 73 2.69 8.93 12.55
N PRO A 74 1.68 9.04 11.68
CA PRO A 74 0.29 8.77 12.03
C PRO A 74 0.08 7.33 12.52
N ILE A 75 -0.94 7.14 13.35
CA ILE A 75 -1.26 5.85 13.96
C ILE A 75 -2.34 5.14 13.16
N VAL A 76 -2.17 3.83 12.95
CA VAL A 76 -3.25 2.92 12.54
C VAL A 76 -3.44 1.87 13.63
N ILE A 77 -4.58 1.89 14.32
CA ILE A 77 -4.95 0.83 15.27
C ILE A 77 -5.62 -0.32 14.52
N TRP A 78 -5.15 -1.55 14.71
CA TRP A 78 -5.61 -2.74 13.99
C TRP A 78 -6.35 -3.74 14.89
N GLY A 79 -7.50 -4.22 14.42
CA GLY A 79 -8.28 -5.31 15.01
C GLY A 79 -8.28 -6.59 14.14
N ASN A 80 -7.97 -7.73 14.74
CA ASN A 80 -7.94 -9.03 14.06
C ASN A 80 -9.35 -9.59 13.82
N GLY A 81 -9.49 -10.42 12.77
CA GLY A 81 -10.64 -11.29 12.64
C GLY A 81 -10.71 -12.37 13.73
N THR A 82 -11.87 -13.01 13.87
CA THR A 82 -12.11 -14.04 14.89
C THR A 82 -11.05 -15.14 14.85
N TYR A 83 -10.43 -15.42 16.01
CA TYR A 83 -9.36 -16.42 16.18
C TYR A 83 -8.07 -16.16 15.39
N ALA A 84 -7.96 -15.02 14.70
CA ALA A 84 -6.73 -14.62 14.04
C ALA A 84 -5.79 -13.90 15.02
N SER A 85 -4.57 -13.63 14.54
CA SER A 85 -3.57 -12.84 15.25
C SER A 85 -2.95 -11.82 14.28
N PRO A 86 -2.16 -10.85 14.76
CA PRO A 86 -1.48 -9.91 13.87
C PRO A 86 -0.59 -10.60 12.83
N ALA A 87 -0.06 -11.79 13.14
CA ALA A 87 0.75 -12.58 12.20
C ALA A 87 -0.03 -12.98 10.93
N SER A 88 -1.35 -13.20 11.04
CA SER A 88 -2.23 -13.51 9.90
C SER A 88 -2.34 -12.35 8.90
N TYR A 89 -2.05 -11.13 9.35
CA TYR A 89 -2.16 -9.89 8.56
C TYR A 89 -0.80 -9.24 8.29
N ARG A 90 0.31 -9.88 8.68
CA ARG A 90 1.65 -9.29 8.74
C ARG A 90 2.02 -8.50 7.49
N LEU A 91 1.84 -9.08 6.30
CA LEU A 91 2.22 -8.43 5.03
C LEU A 91 1.48 -7.09 4.81
N MET A 92 0.21 -7.01 5.18
CA MET A 92 -0.57 -5.78 5.07
C MET A 92 -0.16 -4.75 6.13
N LEU A 93 0.07 -5.20 7.37
CA LEU A 93 0.48 -4.32 8.46
C LEU A 93 1.89 -3.73 8.20
N GLU A 94 2.82 -4.54 7.72
CA GLU A 94 4.15 -4.10 7.28
C GLU A 94 4.06 -3.19 6.05
N HIS A 95 3.17 -3.49 5.11
CA HIS A 95 2.95 -2.64 3.94
C HIS A 95 2.51 -1.23 4.38
N TRP A 96 1.51 -1.09 5.25
CA TRP A 96 1.14 0.23 5.78
C TRP A 96 2.30 0.89 6.54
N ALA A 97 3.04 0.15 7.35
CA ALA A 97 4.21 0.70 8.04
C ALA A 97 5.27 1.22 7.05
N SER A 98 5.45 0.56 5.89
CA SER A 98 6.38 1.02 4.84
C SER A 98 6.01 2.35 4.20
N TRP A 99 4.75 2.78 4.32
CA TRP A 99 4.27 4.10 3.92
C TRP A 99 4.43 5.16 5.02
N GLY A 100 5.03 4.82 6.16
CA GLY A 100 5.30 5.75 7.26
C GLY A 100 4.24 5.76 8.35
N PHE A 101 3.35 4.77 8.40
CA PHE A 101 2.42 4.62 9.52
C PHE A 101 3.06 3.86 10.69
N VAL A 102 2.62 4.19 11.90
CA VAL A 102 2.83 3.35 13.09
C VAL A 102 1.57 2.50 13.27
N VAL A 103 1.68 1.21 12.91
CA VAL A 103 0.54 0.30 12.90
C VAL A 103 0.52 -0.51 14.19
N VAL A 104 -0.43 -0.23 15.08
CA VAL A 104 -0.54 -0.87 16.40
C VAL A 104 -1.66 -1.91 16.37
N ALA A 105 -1.28 -3.18 16.39
CA ALA A 105 -2.22 -4.29 16.34
C ALA A 105 -2.51 -4.84 17.74
N ALA A 106 -3.80 -4.88 18.09
CA ALA A 106 -4.24 -5.61 19.26
C ALA A 106 -4.01 -7.11 19.04
N MET A 107 -3.48 -7.81 20.04
CA MET A 107 -3.17 -9.24 19.98
C MET A 107 -4.40 -10.13 20.20
N THR A 108 -5.53 -9.56 20.64
CA THR A 108 -6.74 -10.31 20.94
C THR A 108 -7.25 -11.07 19.70
N PRO A 109 -7.71 -12.33 19.88
CA PRO A 109 -8.41 -13.05 18.83
C PRO A 109 -9.88 -12.63 18.68
N ASN A 110 -10.39 -11.74 19.56
CA ASN A 110 -11.77 -11.30 19.56
C ASN A 110 -11.88 -9.77 19.68
N ALA A 111 -11.57 -9.05 18.61
CA ALA A 111 -11.47 -7.58 18.63
C ALA A 111 -12.81 -6.83 18.46
N GLY A 112 -13.95 -7.53 18.40
CA GLY A 112 -15.24 -6.93 18.00
C GLY A 112 -15.77 -5.81 18.89
N SER A 113 -15.36 -5.76 20.15
CA SER A 113 -15.76 -4.67 21.05
C SER A 113 -15.01 -3.36 20.79
N GLY A 114 -13.83 -3.42 20.15
CA GLY A 114 -12.89 -2.30 20.01
C GLY A 114 -12.14 -1.93 21.29
N ARG A 115 -12.42 -2.58 22.44
CA ARG A 115 -11.82 -2.23 23.74
C ARG A 115 -10.31 -2.48 23.76
N GLU A 116 -9.87 -3.66 23.34
CA GLU A 116 -8.44 -4.01 23.30
C GLU A 116 -7.69 -3.14 22.28
N MET A 117 -8.38 -2.69 21.23
CA MET A 117 -7.83 -1.74 20.27
C MET A 117 -7.65 -0.35 20.89
N LEU A 118 -8.61 0.13 21.70
CA LEU A 118 -8.48 1.38 22.46
C LEU A 118 -7.38 1.31 23.53
N GLU A 119 -7.23 0.17 24.21
CA GLU A 119 -6.12 -0.06 25.15
C GLU A 119 -4.77 0.07 24.42
N CYS A 120 -4.64 -0.47 23.21
CA CYS A 120 -3.44 -0.29 22.39
C CYS A 120 -3.21 1.16 21.92
N LEU A 121 -4.28 1.93 21.69
CA LEU A 121 -4.16 3.37 21.42
C LEU A 121 -3.60 4.12 22.64
N ASP A 122 -4.04 3.76 23.84
CA ASP A 122 -3.50 4.36 25.07
C ASP A 122 -2.02 3.97 25.27
N ASP A 123 -1.67 2.69 25.05
CA ASP A 123 -0.30 2.18 25.17
C ASP A 123 0.67 2.95 24.26
N ILE A 124 0.37 3.10 22.96
CA ILE A 124 1.27 3.80 22.04
C ILE A 124 1.40 5.30 22.37
N ARG A 125 0.36 5.92 22.95
CA ARG A 125 0.43 7.31 23.42
C ARG A 125 1.28 7.45 24.67
N ASN A 126 1.30 6.45 25.54
CA ASN A 126 2.24 6.43 26.67
C ASN A 126 3.68 6.30 26.18
N GLU A 127 3.93 5.43 25.19
CA GLU A 127 5.24 5.26 24.54
C GLU A 127 5.78 6.54 23.92
N TYR A 128 4.92 7.38 23.32
CA TYR A 128 5.30 8.70 22.82
C TYR A 128 6.01 9.58 23.88
N SER A 129 5.65 9.44 25.16
CA SER A 129 6.21 10.24 26.26
C SER A 129 7.34 9.55 27.04
N ARG A 130 7.59 8.26 26.80
CA ARG A 130 8.58 7.45 27.52
C ARG A 130 9.96 7.61 26.88
N ARG A 131 10.91 8.26 27.58
CA ARG A 131 12.25 8.60 27.05
C ARG A 131 13.06 7.43 26.47
N GLU A 132 12.87 6.23 27.01
CA GLU A 132 13.56 5.02 26.53
C GLU A 132 12.80 4.28 25.41
N SER A 133 11.63 4.78 25.02
CA SER A 133 10.86 4.20 23.93
C SER A 133 11.48 4.58 22.58
N VAL A 134 11.49 3.62 21.66
CA VAL A 134 11.78 3.87 20.24
C VAL A 134 10.79 4.87 19.61
N PHE A 135 9.62 5.04 20.23
CA PHE A 135 8.52 5.92 19.81
C PHE A 135 8.56 7.32 20.46
N PHE A 136 9.53 7.59 21.34
CA PHE A 136 9.61 8.86 22.08
C PHE A 136 9.64 10.06 21.13
N GLY A 137 8.60 10.89 21.17
CA GLY A 137 8.46 12.08 20.30
C GLY A 137 8.21 11.82 18.82
N LYS A 138 8.06 10.55 18.39
CA LYS A 138 8.04 10.16 16.96
C LYS A 138 6.66 9.75 16.43
N VAL A 139 5.69 9.58 17.30
CA VAL A 139 4.32 9.22 16.93
C VAL A 139 3.45 10.48 16.88
N ASP A 140 2.60 10.59 15.86
CA ASP A 140 1.60 11.64 15.77
C ASP A 140 0.29 11.20 16.44
N THR A 141 0.14 11.59 17.70
CA THR A 141 -1.03 11.19 18.51
C THR A 141 -2.31 11.95 18.17
N THR A 142 -2.28 12.89 17.22
CA THR A 142 -3.46 13.62 16.73
C THR A 142 -3.90 13.18 15.34
N ARG A 143 -3.30 12.11 14.79
CA ARG A 143 -3.73 11.50 13.52
C ARG A 143 -3.85 9.99 13.70
N VAL A 144 -5.08 9.52 13.90
CA VAL A 144 -5.39 8.13 14.25
C VAL A 144 -6.44 7.56 13.33
N ALA A 145 -6.11 6.46 12.66
CA ALA A 145 -7.05 5.59 11.97
C ALA A 145 -7.35 4.35 12.81
N ALA A 146 -8.59 3.86 12.76
CA ALA A 146 -8.94 2.53 13.23
C ALA A 146 -9.24 1.62 12.02
N ALA A 147 -8.65 0.43 11.99
CA ALA A 147 -8.83 -0.54 10.92
C ALA A 147 -8.99 -1.96 11.46
N GLY A 148 -9.64 -2.83 10.70
CA GLY A 148 -9.77 -4.23 11.10
C GLY A 148 -10.47 -5.09 10.07
N HIS A 149 -10.33 -6.41 10.22
CA HIS A 149 -10.96 -7.39 9.34
C HIS A 149 -12.01 -8.25 10.07
N SER A 150 -13.15 -8.54 9.42
CA SER A 150 -14.21 -9.39 9.99
C SER A 150 -14.66 -8.86 11.35
N GLN A 151 -14.61 -9.67 12.42
CA GLN A 151 -14.94 -9.19 13.76
C GLN A 151 -14.09 -7.98 14.18
N GLY A 152 -12.81 -7.91 13.80
CA GLY A 152 -11.97 -6.75 14.04
C GLY A 152 -12.38 -5.52 13.22
N GLY A 153 -13.03 -5.72 12.07
CA GLY A 153 -13.68 -4.65 11.31
C GLY A 153 -14.87 -4.07 12.08
N GLY A 154 -15.64 -4.92 12.76
CA GLY A 154 -16.63 -4.49 13.75
C GLY A 154 -15.99 -3.69 14.89
N GLY A 155 -14.86 -4.16 15.42
CA GLY A 155 -14.05 -3.44 16.40
C GLY A 155 -13.61 -2.04 15.94
N ALA A 156 -13.18 -1.91 14.68
CA ALA A 156 -12.81 -0.63 14.09
C ALA A 156 -14.01 0.34 14.00
N LEU A 157 -15.20 -0.15 13.65
CA LEU A 157 -16.43 0.66 13.71
C LEU A 157 -16.76 1.11 15.13
N MET A 158 -16.58 0.24 16.13
CA MET A 158 -16.76 0.58 17.54
C MET A 158 -15.78 1.66 18.01
N MET A 159 -14.53 1.60 17.55
CA MET A 159 -13.52 2.64 17.81
C MET A 159 -13.89 4.00 17.24
N GLY A 160 -14.63 4.05 16.12
CA GLY A 160 -15.09 5.32 15.52
C GLY A 160 -15.98 6.18 16.41
N ARG A 161 -16.38 5.68 17.59
CA ARG A 161 -17.09 6.43 18.63
C ARG A 161 -16.15 7.24 19.53
N ASP A 162 -14.86 6.95 19.51
CA ASP A 162 -13.84 7.68 20.28
C ASP A 162 -13.40 8.91 19.49
N LEU A 163 -13.44 10.08 20.13
CA LEU A 163 -13.13 11.37 19.49
C LEU A 163 -11.67 11.52 19.06
N ARG A 164 -10.80 10.59 19.45
CA ARG A 164 -9.39 10.55 19.06
C ARG A 164 -9.19 9.87 17.70
N VAL A 165 -10.21 9.21 17.14
CA VAL A 165 -10.14 8.49 15.87
C VAL A 165 -10.67 9.37 14.74
N ASP A 166 -9.81 9.66 13.76
CA ASP A 166 -10.12 10.52 12.62
C ASP A 166 -10.79 9.77 11.46
N THR A 167 -10.50 8.48 11.31
CA THR A 167 -10.98 7.67 10.20
C THR A 167 -11.11 6.20 10.56
N VAL A 168 -12.04 5.50 9.90
CA VAL A 168 -12.33 4.09 10.11
C VAL A 168 -12.26 3.32 8.79
N ILE A 169 -11.54 2.20 8.80
CA ILE A 169 -11.39 1.28 7.65
C ILE A 169 -11.84 -0.12 8.06
N ALA A 170 -13.11 -0.43 7.84
CA ALA A 170 -13.69 -1.73 8.13
C ALA A 170 -13.60 -2.67 6.92
N ILE A 171 -12.75 -3.70 7.01
CA ILE A 171 -12.53 -4.66 5.92
C ILE A 171 -13.43 -5.88 6.17
N GLN A 172 -14.48 -6.03 5.35
CA GLN A 172 -15.43 -7.15 5.46
C GLN A 172 -15.95 -7.36 6.90
N PRO A 173 -16.53 -6.33 7.56
CA PRO A 173 -16.87 -6.40 8.98
C PRO A 173 -17.94 -7.46 9.31
N TYR A 174 -17.92 -7.94 10.55
CA TYR A 174 -18.89 -8.87 11.15
C TYR A 174 -19.42 -8.30 12.46
#